data_AF-A0A369Q994-F1
#
_entry.id   AF-A0A369Q994-F1
#
_cell.length_a   1.000
_cell.length_b   1.000
_cell.length_c   1.000
_cell.angle_alpha   90.00
_cell.angle_beta   90.00
_cell.angle_gamma   90.00
#
_symmetry.space_group_name_H-M   'P 1'
#
loop_
_entity.id
_entity.type
_entity.pdbx_description
1 polymer ?
#
loop_
_entity_poly.entity_id
_entity_poly.type
_entity_poly.pdbx_seq_one_letter_code
_entity_poly.pdbx_strand_id
1 'polypeptide(L)'
;MVPIYQVLVYPIAGYDTNTKSYQQYASAKPLDKPMMEWFFKQYLRSAADGNNPLITLAKAPDLKSIPPTTIINAQLDPLLTKAKC
;
A
#
# COMPACT_ATOMS: atom_id res chain seq x y z
N MET A 1 6.63 -16.04 -18.70
CA MET A 1 5.22 -16.34 -18.36
C MET A 1 4.77 -15.31 -17.34
N VAL A 2 3.67 -14.61 -17.57
CA VAL A 2 3.08 -13.67 -16.59
C VAL A 2 2.02 -14.40 -15.77
N PRO A 3 1.76 -13.99 -14.50
CA PRO A 3 0.68 -14.58 -13.72
C PRO A 3 -0.66 -14.43 -14.43
N ILE A 4 -1.54 -15.43 -14.31
CA ILE A 4 -2.89 -15.38 -14.88
C ILE A 4 -3.88 -14.57 -14.02
N TYR A 5 -3.56 -14.35 -12.74
CA TYR A 5 -4.39 -13.64 -11.77
C TYR A 5 -3.56 -13.13 -10.58
N GLN A 6 -4.06 -12.11 -9.88
CA GLN A 6 -3.49 -11.58 -8.64
C GLN A 6 -4.55 -11.48 -7.53
N VAL A 7 -4.25 -11.98 -6.34
CA VAL A 7 -5.06 -11.76 -5.13
C VAL A 7 -4.21 -10.96 -4.14
N LEU A 8 -4.63 -9.73 -3.86
CA LEU A 8 -3.94 -8.80 -2.99
C LEU A 8 -4.77 -8.59 -1.73
N VAL A 9 -4.26 -9.04 -0.58
CA VAL A 9 -4.95 -8.93 0.71
C VAL A 9 -4.26 -7.82 1.51
N TYR A 10 -5.02 -6.79 1.91
CA TYR A 10 -4.56 -5.56 2.60
C TYR A 10 -3.18 -5.07 2.10
N PRO A 11 -3.02 -4.86 0.77
CA PRO A 11 -1.71 -4.58 0.21
C PRO A 11 -1.21 -3.18 0.60
N ILE A 12 0.09 -3.08 0.90
CA ILE A 12 0.79 -1.80 0.97
C ILE A 12 1.10 -1.36 -0.46
N ALA A 13 0.41 -0.35 -0.98
CA ALA A 13 0.58 0.14 -2.34
C ALA A 13 1.37 1.46 -2.44
N GLY A 14 1.85 2.00 -1.32
CA GLY A 14 2.55 3.27 -1.25
C GLY A 14 3.23 3.54 0.08
N TYR A 15 4.13 4.51 0.06
CA TYR A 15 4.91 4.95 1.22
C TYR A 15 4.30 6.15 1.99
N ASP A 16 3.30 6.84 1.43
CA ASP A 16 2.71 8.01 2.08
C ASP A 16 1.87 7.61 3.31
N THR A 17 2.39 7.88 4.51
CA THR A 17 1.70 7.65 5.79
C THR A 17 0.77 8.79 6.20
N ASN A 18 0.48 9.75 5.30
CA ASN A 18 -0.41 10.89 5.55
C ASN A 18 -1.74 10.81 4.79
N THR A 19 -2.07 9.66 4.18
CA THR A 19 -3.38 9.46 3.57
C THR A 19 -4.51 9.58 4.61
N LYS A 20 -5.73 9.79 4.12
CA LYS A 20 -6.94 9.88 4.98
C LYS A 20 -7.12 8.65 5.86
N SER A 21 -6.87 7.45 5.35
CA SER A 21 -6.97 6.19 6.10
C SER A 21 -5.91 6.08 7.19
N TYR A 22 -4.66 6.44 6.91
CA TYR A 22 -3.60 6.51 7.93
C TYR A 22 -3.92 7.48 9.07
N GLN A 23 -4.57 8.60 8.77
CA GLN A 23 -5.00 9.57 9.79
C GLN A 23 -6.22 9.08 10.58
N GLN A 24 -7.23 8.55 9.88
CA GLN A 24 -8.47 8.09 10.48
C GLN A 24 -8.28 6.83 11.36
N TYR A 25 -7.39 5.93 10.94
CA TYR A 25 -7.14 4.65 11.60
C TYR A 25 -5.74 4.59 12.24
N ALA A 26 -5.22 5.75 12.68
CA ALA A 26 -3.87 5.89 13.20
C ALA A 26 -3.54 4.97 14.38
N SER A 27 -4.55 4.59 15.19
CA SER A 27 -4.43 3.73 16.37
C SER A 27 -5.14 2.38 16.21
N ALA A 28 -5.41 1.95 14.97
CA ALA A 28 -6.07 0.68 14.69
C ALA A 28 -5.25 -0.53 15.19
N LYS A 29 -5.91 -1.68 15.28
CA LYS A 29 -5.28 -2.94 15.71
C LYS A 29 -5.61 -4.04 14.70
N PRO A 30 -4.67 -4.97 14.43
CA PRO A 30 -3.35 -5.08 15.07
C PRO A 30 -2.30 -4.11 14.53
N LEU A 31 -2.56 -3.48 13.37
CA LEU A 31 -1.64 -2.58 12.68
C LEU A 31 -2.04 -1.12 12.89
N ASP A 32 -1.10 -0.28 13.34
CA ASP A 32 -1.28 1.16 13.54
C ASP A 32 -0.25 1.98 12.74
N LYS A 33 -0.48 3.31 12.67
CA LYS A 33 0.37 4.23 11.91
C LYS A 33 1.81 4.27 12.43
N PRO A 34 2.09 4.38 13.75
CA PRO A 34 3.46 4.37 14.26
C PRO A 34 4.22 3.10 13.89
N MET A 35 3.54 1.95 13.87
CA MET A 35 4.15 0.68 13.46
C MET A 35 4.54 0.70 11.97
N MET A 36 3.67 1.20 11.10
CA MET A 36 4.00 1.35 9.67
C MET A 36 5.17 2.30 9.42
N GLU A 37 5.22 3.44 10.11
CA GLU A 37 6.35 4.36 10.03
C GLU A 37 7.66 3.71 10.50
N TRP A 38 7.58 2.87 11.53
CA TRP A 38 8.73 2.10 11.98
C TRP A 38 9.15 1.06 10.94
N PHE A 39 8.23 0.30 10.34
CA PHE A 39 8.55 -0.68 9.30
C PHE A 39 9.23 -0.03 8.09
N PHE A 40 8.76 1.12 7.63
CA PHE A 40 9.40 1.81 6.51
C PHE A 40 10.81 2.29 6.84
N LYS A 41 11.07 2.73 8.08
CA LYS A 41 12.45 3.08 8.51
C LYS A 41 13.40 1.88 8.48
N GLN A 42 12.89 0.66 8.69
CA GLN A 42 13.71 -0.55 8.60
C GLN A 42 13.86 -1.06 7.17
N TYR A 43 12.83 -0.86 6.34
CA TYR A 43 12.80 -1.37 4.97
C TYR A 43 13.56 -0.49 3.97
N LEU A 44 13.45 0.83 4.11
CA LEU A 44 14.06 1.78 3.17
C LEU A 44 15.50 2.08 3.56
N ARG A 45 16.39 2.24 2.56
CA ARG A 45 17.76 2.72 2.81
C ARG A 45 17.76 4.21 3.11
N SER A 46 16.83 4.93 2.48
CA SER A 46 16.57 6.35 2.73
C SER A 46 15.12 6.71 2.41
N ALA A 47 14.63 7.84 2.92
CA ALA A 47 13.28 8.32 2.59
C ALA A 47 13.05 8.55 1.08
N ALA A 48 14.12 8.80 0.30
CA ALA A 48 14.04 8.97 -1.14
C ALA A 48 13.59 7.70 -1.86
N ASP A 49 13.90 6.52 -1.30
CA ASP A 49 13.49 5.22 -1.87
C ASP A 49 11.96 5.09 -1.92
N GLY A 50 11.22 5.81 -1.08
CA GLY A 50 9.74 5.81 -1.10
C GLY A 50 9.14 6.25 -2.44
N ASN A 51 9.89 7.00 -3.27
CA ASN A 51 9.47 7.39 -4.61
C ASN A 51 9.78 6.34 -5.69
N ASN A 52 10.48 5.26 -5.33
CA ASN A 52 10.76 4.17 -6.27
C ASN A 52 9.44 3.52 -6.73
N PRO A 53 9.24 3.33 -8.05
CA PRO A 53 8.04 2.68 -8.58
C PRO A 53 7.83 1.25 -8.07
N LEU A 54 8.88 0.58 -7.60
CA LEU A 54 8.79 -0.75 -6.98
C LEU A 54 8.32 -0.71 -5.52
N ILE A 55 8.25 0.47 -4.90
CA ILE A 55 7.77 0.68 -3.52
C ILE A 55 6.39 1.35 -3.53
N THR A 56 6.23 2.41 -4.31
CA THR A 56 4.95 3.10 -4.47
C THR A 56 4.26 2.71 -5.77
N LEU A 57 3.64 1.52 -5.74
CA LEU A 57 2.93 0.93 -6.88
C LEU A 57 1.70 1.74 -7.31
N ALA A 58 1.06 2.46 -6.38
CA ALA A 58 -0.13 3.28 -6.66
C ALA A 58 0.13 4.45 -7.64
N LYS A 59 1.40 4.76 -7.93
CA LYS A 59 1.83 5.77 -8.92
C LYS A 59 2.23 5.14 -10.26
N ALA A 60 1.98 3.86 -10.47
CA ALA A 60 2.26 3.21 -11.75
C ALA A 60 1.54 3.94 -12.90
N PRO A 61 2.23 4.21 -14.01
CA PRO A 61 1.66 4.98 -15.13
C PRO A 61 0.58 4.19 -15.90
N ASP A 62 0.67 2.86 -15.89
CA ASP A 62 -0.31 1.97 -16.51
C ASP A 62 -0.62 0.76 -15.62
N LEU A 63 -1.91 0.60 -15.29
CA LEU A 63 -2.45 -0.54 -14.57
C LEU A 63 -3.47 -1.32 -15.42
N LYS A 64 -3.67 -0.96 -16.70
CA LYS A 64 -4.61 -1.66 -17.59
C LYS A 64 -4.05 -2.96 -18.13
N SER A 65 -2.72 -3.05 -18.19
CA SER A 65 -1.99 -4.19 -18.77
C SER A 65 -1.59 -5.25 -17.74
N ILE A 66 -2.05 -5.13 -16.48
CA ILE A 66 -1.75 -6.13 -15.43
C ILE A 66 -2.74 -7.29 -15.47
N PRO A 67 -2.37 -8.46 -14.95
CA PRO A 67 -3.30 -9.57 -14.77
C PRO A 67 -4.55 -9.15 -13.98
N PRO A 68 -5.73 -9.72 -14.28
CA PRO A 68 -6.93 -9.49 -13.47
C PRO A 68 -6.64 -9.64 -11.97
N THR A 69 -7.17 -8.71 -11.17
CA THR A 69 -6.75 -8.54 -9.78
C THR A 69 -7.96 -8.43 -8.84
N THR A 70 -7.98 -9.23 -7.78
CA THR A 70 -8.87 -9.03 -6.61
C THR A 70 -8.10 -8.28 -5.53
N ILE A 71 -8.69 -7.21 -5.00
CA ILE A 71 -8.18 -6.51 -3.81
C ILE A 71 -9.15 -6.75 -2.65
N ILE A 72 -8.63 -7.30 -1.56
CA ILE A 72 -9.36 -7.52 -0.31
C ILE A 72 -8.84 -6.52 0.72
N ASN A 73 -9.68 -5.59 1.15
CA ASN A 73 -9.33 -4.58 2.16
C ASN A 73 -9.98 -4.89 3.51
N ALA A 74 -9.37 -4.39 4.58
CA ALA A 74 -9.99 -4.30 5.90
C ALA A 74 -10.60 -2.89 6.10
N GLN A 75 -11.77 -2.84 6.74
CA GLN A 75 -12.50 -1.57 6.94
C GLN A 75 -11.82 -0.64 7.95
N LEU A 76 -11.17 -1.20 8.96
CA LEU A 76 -10.49 -0.47 10.04
C LEU A 76 -8.97 -0.62 9.89
N ASP A 77 -8.43 -0.13 8.78
CA ASP A 77 -7.05 -0.37 8.38
C ASP A 77 -6.39 0.95 7.88
N PRO A 78 -5.22 1.35 8.42
CA PRO A 78 -4.48 2.48 7.89
C PRO A 78 -4.10 2.34 6.40
N LEU A 79 -4.00 1.11 5.89
CA LEU A 79 -3.67 0.81 4.49
C LEU A 79 -4.88 0.95 3.55
N LEU A 80 -6.09 1.13 4.10
CA LEU A 80 -7.32 1.17 3.33
C LEU A 80 -7.19 2.17 2.17
N THR A 81 -7.26 1.63 0.96
CA THR A 81 -7.16 2.40 -0.27
C THR A 81 -8.32 2.04 -1.17
N LYS A 82 -8.95 3.07 -1.76
CA LYS A 82 -9.87 2.84 -2.87
C LYS A 82 -9.03 2.50 -4.09
N ALA A 83 -9.13 1.27 -4.58
CA ALA A 83 -8.62 0.94 -5.90
C ALA A 83 -9.31 1.88 -6.91
N LYS A 84 -8.52 2.66 -7.66
CA LYS A 84 -9.05 3.34 -8.84
C LYS A 84 -9.11 2.28 -9.92
N CYS A 85 -10.32 1.84 -10.25
CA CYS A 85 -10.59 1.02 -11.42
C CYS A 85 -10.31 1.82 -12.71
#